data_AF-Q9SMZ1-F1
#
_entry.id   AF-Q9SMZ1-F1
#
_cell.length_a   1.000
_cell.length_b   1.000
_cell.length_c   1.000
_cell.angle_alpha   90.00
_cell.angle_beta   90.00
_cell.angle_gamma   90.00
#
_symmetry.space_group_name_H-M   'P 1'
#
loop_
_entity.id
_entity.type
_entity.pdbx_description
1 polymer ?
#
loop_
_entity_poly.entity_id
_entity_poly.type
_entity_poly.pdbx_seq_one_letter_code
_entity_poly.pdbx_strand_id
1 'polypeptide(L)'
;MSLSSYLSPTRLLEGYLRRCLRAAGLTSQTLSIDSETTIHFWGPPPLDHRSDDDRPVMLLLHGFGPSSMWQWRRQMQAFSPSAFRVYSPDLVFFGDSTSSSTNRTEVFQVL
;
A
#
# COMPACT_ATOMS: atom_id res chain seq x y z
N MET A 1 11.98 -23.58 14.84
CA MET A 1 13.05 -22.68 15.32
C MET A 1 12.95 -21.38 14.54
N SER A 2 12.34 -20.35 15.13
CA SER A 2 12.19 -19.04 14.47
C SER A 2 13.55 -18.37 14.43
N LEU A 3 14.15 -18.26 13.24
CA LEU A 3 15.30 -17.36 13.05
C LEU A 3 14.86 -15.95 13.43
N SER A 4 15.70 -15.30 14.23
CA SER A 4 15.49 -13.94 14.72
C SER A 4 15.15 -13.02 13.55
N SER A 5 13.98 -12.35 13.60
CA SER A 5 13.43 -11.53 12.51
C SER A 5 14.34 -10.37 12.06
N TYR A 6 15.40 -10.09 12.81
CA TYR A 6 16.37 -9.02 12.58
C TYR A 6 17.41 -9.31 11.49
N LEU A 7 17.53 -10.55 10.99
CA LEU A 7 18.54 -10.92 9.97
C LEU A 7 17.98 -11.07 8.56
N SER A 8 16.71 -10.73 8.31
CA SER A 8 16.11 -10.81 6.97
C SER A 8 16.41 -9.53 6.16
N PRO A 9 17.17 -9.62 5.04
CA PRO A 9 17.47 -8.46 4.21
C PRO A 9 16.20 -7.82 3.63
N THR A 10 15.19 -8.64 3.30
CA THR A 10 13.90 -8.15 2.80
C THR A 10 13.14 -7.39 3.87
N ARG A 11 13.11 -7.87 5.13
CA ARG A 11 12.48 -7.14 6.25
C ARG A 11 13.18 -5.82 6.55
N LEU A 12 14.51 -5.78 6.48
CA LEU A 12 15.28 -4.54 6.66
C LEU A 12 14.95 -3.51 5.57
N LEU A 13 14.88 -3.97 4.31
CA LEU A 13 14.51 -3.13 3.18
C LEU A 13 13.05 -2.66 3.31
N GLU A 14 12.10 -3.55 3.61
CA GLU A 14 10.70 -3.19 3.91
C GLU A 14 10.63 -2.10 4.99
N GLY A 15 11.37 -2.27 6.10
CA GLY A 15 11.45 -1.26 7.15
C GLY A 15 11.94 0.10 6.65
N TYR A 16 12.96 0.11 5.77
CA TYR A 16 13.42 1.33 5.11
C TYR A 16 12.34 1.95 4.20
N LEU A 17 11.69 1.14 3.35
CA LEU A 17 10.62 1.61 2.46
C LEU A 17 9.47 2.22 3.27
N ARG A 18 9.02 1.56 4.36
CA ARG A 18 7.99 2.06 5.27
C ARG A 18 8.36 3.43 5.85
N ARG A 19 9.61 3.63 6.25
CA ARG A 19 10.10 4.94 6.73
C ARG A 19 10.04 6.00 5.63
N CYS A 20 10.44 5.67 4.41
CA CYS A 20 10.37 6.60 3.28
C CYS A 20 8.94 7.06 2.98
N LEU A 21 7.96 6.15 3.01
CA LEU A 21 6.56 6.49 2.75
C LEU A 21 5.95 7.31 3.89
N ARG A 22 6.27 6.98 5.14
CA ARG A 22 5.89 7.81 6.30
C ARG A 22 6.46 9.23 6.21
N ALA A 23 7.71 9.36 5.78
CA ALA A 23 8.33 10.67 5.55
C ALA A 23 7.66 11.44 4.39
N ALA A 24 6.98 10.76 3.47
CA ALA A 24 6.17 11.37 2.41
C ALA A 24 4.73 11.70 2.85
N GLY A 25 4.43 11.59 4.15
CA GLY A 25 3.10 11.88 4.71
C GLY A 25 2.10 10.73 4.58
N LEU A 26 2.52 9.54 4.13
CA LEU A 26 1.62 8.40 3.96
C LEU A 26 1.56 7.51 5.20
N THR A 27 0.41 6.87 5.39
CA THR A 27 0.14 5.91 6.45
C THR A 27 -0.29 4.57 5.86
N SER A 28 0.12 3.50 6.52
CA SER A 28 -0.29 2.12 6.21
C SER A 28 -1.67 1.90 6.82
N GLN A 29 -2.61 1.47 5.98
CA GLN A 29 -4.03 1.34 6.29
C GLN A 29 -4.58 0.05 5.70
N THR A 30 -5.72 -0.37 6.23
CA THR A 30 -6.39 -1.60 5.84
C THR A 30 -7.89 -1.36 5.74
N LEU A 31 -8.51 -1.83 4.66
CA LEU A 31 -9.93 -1.69 4.38
C LEU A 31 -10.53 -3.06 4.07
N SER A 32 -11.57 -3.46 4.80
CA SER A 32 -12.41 -4.59 4.44
C SER A 32 -13.38 -4.14 3.35
N ILE A 33 -13.25 -4.73 2.16
CA ILE A 33 -14.12 -4.41 1.01
C ILE A 33 -15.37 -5.30 1.01
N ASP A 34 -15.28 -6.49 1.59
CA ASP A 34 -16.37 -7.42 1.84
C ASP A 34 -16.03 -8.32 3.06
N SER A 35 -16.86 -9.34 3.32
CA SER A 35 -16.68 -10.27 4.45
C SER A 35 -15.47 -11.19 4.35
N GLU A 36 -14.89 -11.36 3.17
CA GLU A 36 -13.82 -12.30 2.87
C GLU A 36 -12.49 -11.62 2.53
N THR A 37 -12.53 -10.36 2.06
CA THR A 37 -11.41 -9.67 1.41
C THR A 37 -11.04 -8.38 2.11
N THR A 38 -9.74 -8.24 2.35
CA THR A 38 -9.12 -7.10 3.02
C THR A 38 -8.01 -6.55 2.14
N ILE A 39 -8.08 -5.25 1.84
CA ILE A 39 -7.08 -4.52 1.07
C ILE A 39 -6.21 -3.70 2.01
N HIS A 40 -4.91 -3.95 1.99
CA HIS A 40 -3.91 -3.06 2.57
C HIS A 40 -3.52 -1.98 1.54
N PHE A 41 -3.32 -0.75 2.01
CA PHE A 41 -2.87 0.35 1.16
C PHE A 41 -2.05 1.39 1.93
N TRP A 42 -1.25 2.15 1.19
CA TRP A 42 -0.64 3.39 1.66
C TRP A 42 -1.45 4.58 1.18
N GLY A 43 -1.82 5.49 2.08
CA GLY A 43 -2.61 6.67 1.75
C GLY A 43 -2.43 7.81 2.75
N PRO A 44 -3.03 8.98 2.48
CA PRO A 44 -3.09 10.08 3.45
C PRO A 44 -3.72 9.59 4.77
N PRO A 45 -3.33 10.14 5.93
CA PRO A 45 -3.89 9.73 7.22
C PRO A 45 -5.42 9.75 7.22
N PRO A 46 -6.12 8.80 7.90
CA PRO A 46 -7.59 8.74 7.89
C PRO A 46 -8.28 10.01 8.40
N LEU A 47 -7.65 10.70 9.36
CA LEU A 47 -8.16 11.96 9.92
C LEU A 47 -7.88 13.17 9.01
N ASP A 48 -7.10 12.96 7.95
CA ASP A 48 -6.80 13.94 6.90
C ASP A 48 -7.85 13.91 5.78
N HIS A 49 -9.10 13.55 6.12
CA HIS A 49 -10.29 14.04 5.42
C HIS A 49 -10.40 15.56 5.62
N ARG A 50 -9.35 16.30 5.29
CA ARG A 50 -9.41 17.73 5.05
C ARG A 50 -10.37 17.86 3.89
N SER A 51 -11.60 18.24 4.20
CA SER A 51 -12.57 18.74 3.24
C SER A 51 -12.01 19.86 2.35
N ASP A 52 -10.83 20.40 2.72
CA ASP A 52 -10.11 21.47 2.03
C ASP A 52 -8.82 21.00 1.31
N ASP A 53 -8.49 19.69 1.27
CA ASP A 53 -7.38 19.22 0.41
C ASP A 53 -7.87 18.98 -1.02
N ASP A 54 -7.89 20.07 -1.79
CA ASP A 54 -8.31 20.12 -3.20
C ASP A 54 -7.35 19.43 -4.17
N ARG A 55 -6.26 18.81 -3.67
CA ARG A 55 -5.34 18.10 -4.54
C ARG A 55 -6.03 16.88 -5.19
N PRO A 56 -5.76 16.63 -6.49
CA PRO A 56 -6.32 15.48 -7.18
C PRO A 56 -5.85 14.16 -6.56
N VAL A 57 -6.69 13.13 -6.66
CA VAL A 57 -6.34 11.77 -6.24
C VAL A 57 -5.46 11.11 -7.31
N MET A 58 -4.41 10.44 -6.87
CA MET A 58 -3.60 9.56 -7.71
C MET A 58 -3.61 8.16 -7.12
N LEU A 59 -4.12 7.20 -7.89
CA LEU A 59 -4.11 5.79 -7.54
C LEU A 59 -2.94 5.10 -8.24
N LEU A 60 -2.03 4.50 -7.47
CA LEU A 60 -0.87 3.78 -7.99
C LEU A 60 -1.10 2.28 -7.86
N LEU A 61 -1.58 1.67 -8.93
CA LEU A 61 -1.76 0.22 -9.03
C LEU A 61 -0.44 -0.44 -9.39
N HIS A 62 -0.04 -1.45 -8.63
CA HIS A 62 1.18 -2.19 -8.88
C HIS A 62 0.90 -3.41 -9.77
N GLY A 63 1.89 -3.82 -10.58
CA GLY A 63 1.78 -5.04 -11.38
C GLY A 63 2.20 -6.29 -10.60
N PHE A 64 2.31 -7.42 -11.28
CA PHE A 64 2.85 -8.65 -10.69
C PHE A 64 4.25 -8.42 -10.11
N GLY A 65 4.47 -8.87 -8.87
CA GLY A 65 5.77 -8.78 -8.20
C GLY A 65 5.64 -8.41 -6.73
N PRO A 66 6.54 -7.57 -6.18
CA PRO A 66 6.50 -7.18 -4.78
C PRO A 66 5.35 -6.20 -4.52
N SER A 67 5.07 -5.94 -3.23
CA SER A 67 4.02 -5.00 -2.80
C SER A 67 4.18 -3.60 -3.40
N SER A 68 3.10 -2.83 -3.35
CA SER A 68 3.02 -1.50 -3.95
C SER A 68 4.14 -0.56 -3.50
N MET A 69 4.58 -0.72 -2.24
CA MET A 69 5.73 -0.03 -1.64
C MET A 69 7.00 -0.11 -2.47
N TRP A 70 7.30 -1.31 -2.96
CA TRP A 70 8.54 -1.59 -3.67
C TRP A 70 8.51 -0.99 -5.07
N GLN A 71 7.36 -1.08 -5.74
CA GLN A 71 7.20 -0.59 -7.11
C GLN A 71 7.14 0.94 -7.16
N TRP A 72 6.45 1.56 -6.20
CA TRP A 72 6.03 2.96 -6.30
C TRP A 72 6.69 3.91 -5.31
N ARG A 73 7.67 3.47 -4.50
CA ARG A 73 8.29 4.34 -3.46
C ARG A 73 8.67 5.72 -4.00
N ARG A 74 9.39 5.78 -5.12
CA ARG A 74 9.94 7.06 -5.63
C ARG A 74 8.82 7.99 -6.09
N GLN A 75 7.79 7.46 -6.74
CA GLN A 75 6.61 8.18 -7.21
C GLN A 75 5.78 8.68 -6.02
N MET A 76 5.54 7.83 -5.02
CA MET A 76 4.87 8.23 -3.79
C MET A 76 5.62 9.37 -3.07
N GLN A 77 6.94 9.28 -2.96
CA GLN A 77 7.77 10.35 -2.36
C GLN A 77 7.75 11.64 -3.16
N ALA A 78 7.66 11.56 -4.49
CA ALA A 78 7.64 12.73 -5.36
C ALA A 78 6.28 13.44 -5.36
N PHE A 79 5.17 12.68 -5.36
CA PHE A 79 3.84 13.20 -5.62
C PHE A 79 2.99 13.46 -4.37
N SER A 80 3.12 12.61 -3.35
CA SER A 80 2.34 12.72 -2.10
C SER A 80 2.52 14.07 -1.37
N PRO A 81 3.74 14.64 -1.27
CA PRO A 81 3.91 15.86 -0.49
C PRO A 81 3.37 17.14 -1.14
N SER A 82 3.30 17.20 -2.48
CA SER A 82 3.15 18.48 -3.19
C SER A 82 2.05 18.53 -4.24
N ALA A 83 1.64 17.39 -4.82
CA ALA A 83 0.85 17.41 -6.05
C ALA A 83 -0.43 16.57 -5.98
N PHE A 84 -0.43 15.45 -5.26
CA PHE A 84 -1.54 14.51 -5.28
C PHE A 84 -1.84 13.94 -3.90
N ARG A 85 -3.10 13.58 -3.68
CA ARG A 85 -3.50 12.63 -2.63
C ARG A 85 -3.26 11.23 -3.16
N VAL A 86 -2.09 10.68 -2.81
CA VAL A 86 -1.63 9.40 -3.36
C VAL A 86 -2.21 8.24 -2.54
N TYR A 87 -2.86 7.30 -3.22
CA TYR A 87 -3.27 6.01 -2.68
C TYR A 87 -2.57 4.90 -3.45
N SER A 88 -2.02 3.93 -2.73
CA SER A 88 -1.23 2.84 -3.29
C SER A 88 -1.65 1.53 -2.61
N PRO A 89 -2.71 0.86 -3.11
CA PRO A 89 -3.15 -0.42 -2.59
C PRO A 89 -2.22 -1.56 -3.02
N ASP A 90 -2.13 -2.57 -2.18
CA ASP A 90 -1.63 -3.89 -2.57
C ASP A 90 -2.79 -4.68 -3.18
N LEU A 91 -2.60 -5.24 -4.37
CA LEU A 91 -3.59 -6.11 -5.03
C LEU A 91 -3.91 -7.31 -4.14
N VAL A 92 -5.08 -7.92 -4.34
CA VAL A 92 -5.51 -9.10 -3.58
C VAL A 92 -4.44 -10.19 -3.67
N PHE A 93 -4.06 -10.75 -2.52
CA PHE A 93 -2.98 -11.74 -2.35
C PHE A 93 -1.54 -11.21 -2.45
N PHE A 94 -1.34 -9.89 -2.56
CA PHE A 94 -0.03 -9.25 -2.51
C PHE A 94 0.14 -8.42 -1.23
N GLY A 95 1.40 -8.24 -0.83
CA GLY A 95 1.74 -7.43 0.35
C GLY A 95 0.99 -7.92 1.59
N ASP A 96 0.26 -7.01 2.23
CA ASP A 96 -0.56 -7.31 3.40
C ASP A 96 -2.06 -7.45 3.05
N SER A 97 -2.44 -7.44 1.76
CA SER A 97 -3.81 -7.69 1.30
C SER A 97 -4.13 -9.19 1.28
N THR A 98 -5.33 -9.56 1.72
CA THR A 98 -5.73 -10.96 1.89
C THR A 98 -7.18 -11.20 1.45
N SER A 99 -7.48 -12.44 1.05
CA SER A 99 -8.86 -12.89 0.86
C SER A 99 -9.00 -14.36 1.25
N SER A 100 -10.11 -14.72 1.92
CA SER A 100 -10.50 -16.12 2.13
C SER A 100 -11.30 -16.70 0.97
N SER A 101 -11.70 -15.87 0.00
CA SER A 101 -12.47 -16.31 -1.16
C SER A 101 -11.70 -17.35 -1.98
N THR A 102 -12.41 -18.25 -2.64
CA THR A 102 -11.85 -19.21 -3.61
C THR A 102 -11.82 -18.65 -5.03
N ASN A 103 -12.35 -17.45 -5.27
CA ASN A 103 -12.32 -16.81 -6.58
C ASN A 103 -10.88 -16.49 -7.01
N ARG A 104 -10.49 -16.99 -8.19
CA ARG A 104 -9.15 -16.79 -8.78
C ARG A 104 -9.23 -16.21 -10.19
N THR A 105 -10.35 -15.61 -10.57
CA THR A 105 -10.46 -14.91 -11.85
C THR A 105 -9.47 -13.74 -11.92
N GLU A 106 -9.00 -13.41 -13.12
CA GLU A 106 -8.10 -12.27 -13.33
C GLU A 106 -8.74 -10.96 -12.87
N VAL A 107 -10.04 -10.80 -13.14
CA VAL A 107 -10.88 -9.70 -12.67
C VAL A 107 -10.77 -9.54 -11.16
N PHE A 108 -10.89 -10.63 -10.39
CA PHE A 108 -10.80 -10.58 -8.93
C PHE A 108 -9.40 -10.24 -8.39
N GLN A 109 -8.34 -10.54 -9.14
CA GLN A 109 -6.96 -10.36 -8.67
C GLN A 109 -6.36 -9.01 -9.13
N VAL A 110 -6.99 -8.34 -10.09
CA VAL A 110 -6.45 -7.13 -10.75
C VAL A 110 -7.35 -5.89 -10.56
N LEU A 111 -8.62 -6.06 -10.14
CA LEU A 111 -9.55 -4.95 -9.86
C LEU A 111 -9.74 -4.73 -8.36
#